data_AF-A0A9E5ESV0-F1
#
_entry.id   AF-A0A9E5ESV0-F1
#
_cell.length_a   1.000
_cell.length_b   1.000
_cell.length_c   1.000
_cell.angle_alpha   90.00
_cell.angle_beta   90.00
_cell.angle_gamma   90.00
#
_symmetry.space_group_name_H-M   'P 1'
#
loop_
_entity.id
_entity.type
_entity.pdbx_description
1 polymer ?
#
loop_
_entity_poly.entity_id
_entity_poly.type
_entity_poly.pdbx_seq_one_letter_code
_entity_poly.pdbx_strand_id
1 'polypeptide(L)'
;MSSYSSLVTKPFNQESITTIGSERYVNPVVQIKQNHIVQFRGTITAVIQATSSCAMWKFNGAIKRENTLQSTKLVGLASYAVIANNDFKQSYIEIYANTTEGTLEIATVGLENCTIIWTTTIEIGDTI
;
A
#
# COMPACT_ATOMS: atom_id res chain seq x y z
N MET A 1 0.85 -7.49 43.75
CA MET A 1 0.66 -8.55 42.73
C MET A 1 0.08 -7.90 41.49
N SER A 2 0.73 -8.17 40.35
CA SER A 2 0.61 -7.46 39.07
C SER A 2 -0.83 -7.40 38.52
N SER A 3 -1.32 -6.19 38.26
CA SER A 3 -2.49 -5.96 37.42
C SER A 3 -2.04 -5.93 35.95
N TYR A 4 -2.20 -7.04 35.24
CA TYR A 4 -2.15 -7.04 33.79
C TYR A 4 -3.41 -6.34 33.27
N SER A 5 -3.29 -5.04 33.01
CA SER A 5 -4.21 -4.31 32.15
C SER A 5 -4.20 -5.00 30.79
N SER A 6 -5.29 -5.67 30.46
CA SER A 6 -5.50 -6.25 29.14
C SER A 6 -5.28 -5.15 28.11
N LEU A 7 -4.21 -5.27 27.33
CA LEU A 7 -4.04 -4.51 26.10
C LEU A 7 -5.30 -4.74 25.25
N VAL A 8 -6.23 -3.80 25.30
CA VAL A 8 -7.29 -3.70 24.32
C VAL A 8 -6.55 -3.42 23.03
N THR A 9 -6.25 -4.47 22.27
CA THR A 9 -5.85 -4.34 20.88
C THR A 9 -7.08 -3.78 20.19
N LYS A 10 -7.16 -2.46 20.11
CA LYS A 10 -8.15 -1.79 19.29
C LYS A 10 -8.02 -2.44 17.91
N PRO A 11 -9.09 -3.01 17.34
CA PRO A 11 -8.98 -3.62 16.03
C PRO A 11 -8.43 -2.55 15.09
N PHE A 12 -7.40 -2.92 14.32
CA PHE A 12 -7.01 -2.18 13.13
C PHE A 12 -8.32 -1.78 12.43
N ASN A 13 -8.55 -0.48 12.23
CA ASN A 13 -9.68 -0.06 11.42
C ASN A 13 -9.41 -0.59 10.01
N GLN A 14 -10.00 -1.75 9.69
CA GLN A 14 -9.80 -2.45 8.45
C GLN A 14 -10.60 -1.74 7.36
N GLU A 15 -10.12 -0.60 6.91
CA GLU A 15 -10.64 0.07 5.73
C GLU A 15 -10.02 -0.62 4.50
N SER A 16 -10.73 -1.60 3.96
CA SER A 16 -10.32 -2.26 2.72
C SER A 16 -10.65 -1.34 1.55
N ILE A 17 -9.64 -0.63 1.05
CA ILE A 17 -9.78 0.25 -0.11
C ILE A 17 -9.44 -0.55 -1.37
N THR A 18 -10.48 -0.98 -2.07
CA THR A 18 -10.36 -1.61 -3.40
C THR A 18 -10.31 -0.54 -4.47
N THR A 19 -9.36 -0.62 -5.38
CA THR A 19 -9.26 0.29 -6.52
C THR A 19 -8.84 -0.50 -7.75
N ILE A 20 -9.36 -0.08 -8.91
CA ILE A 20 -9.15 -0.69 -10.22
C ILE A 20 -8.48 0.37 -11.10
N GLY A 21 -7.31 0.07 -11.66
CA GLY A 21 -6.65 0.89 -12.69
C GLY A 21 -6.45 0.11 -13.99
N SER A 22 -5.88 0.76 -15.00
CA SER A 22 -5.58 0.17 -16.32
C SER A 22 -4.17 0.47 -16.86
N GLU A 23 -3.40 1.37 -16.21
CA GLU A 23 -2.00 1.77 -16.51
C GLU A 23 -1.25 2.01 -15.18
N ARG A 24 0.00 2.51 -15.17
CA ARG A 24 0.77 2.86 -13.93
C ARG A 24 -0.09 3.79 -13.07
N TYR A 25 -0.89 3.21 -12.18
CA TYR A 25 -1.97 3.91 -11.51
C TYR A 25 -1.54 4.27 -10.11
N VAL A 26 -1.39 5.58 -9.97
CA VAL A 26 -1.21 6.37 -8.76
C VAL A 26 -2.55 6.34 -8.01
N ASN A 27 -2.66 5.57 -6.94
CA ASN A 27 -3.83 5.68 -6.07
C ASN A 27 -3.42 6.30 -4.73
N PRO A 28 -3.97 7.46 -4.33
CA PRO A 28 -3.84 7.93 -2.96
C PRO A 28 -4.64 7.01 -2.04
N VAL A 29 -4.01 5.92 -1.59
CA VAL A 29 -4.73 4.89 -0.84
C VAL A 29 -5.04 5.36 0.57
N VAL A 30 -4.18 6.18 1.17
CA VAL A 30 -4.33 6.59 2.58
C VAL A 30 -3.90 8.04 2.78
N GLN A 31 -4.84 8.90 3.13
CA GLN A 31 -4.56 10.27 3.57
C GLN A 31 -3.92 10.26 4.96
N ILE A 32 -2.74 10.87 5.09
CA ILE A 32 -2.02 10.93 6.36
C ILE A 32 -2.28 12.29 7.01
N LYS A 33 -2.72 12.25 8.28
CA LYS A 33 -2.94 13.48 9.07
C LYS A 33 -1.62 14.19 9.34
N GLN A 34 -1.68 15.51 9.52
CA GLN A 34 -0.52 16.31 9.91
C GLN A 34 0.02 15.86 11.28
N ASN A 35 1.34 15.78 11.43
CA ASN A 35 2.03 15.38 12.66
C ASN A 35 1.68 13.97 13.17
N HIS A 36 1.61 13.02 12.24
CA HIS A 36 1.27 11.64 12.56
C HIS A 36 2.17 10.66 11.79
N ILE A 37 2.40 9.50 12.40
CA ILE A 37 2.99 8.33 11.75
C ILE A 37 1.98 7.19 11.71
N VAL A 38 1.94 6.50 10.57
CA VAL A 38 1.00 5.42 10.30
C VAL A 38 1.77 4.21 9.79
N GLN A 39 1.53 3.05 10.41
CA GLN A 39 1.99 1.77 9.88
C GLN A 39 1.00 1.24 8.85
N PHE A 40 1.49 0.55 7.83
CA PHE A 40 0.65 -0.08 6.83
C PHE A 40 1.17 -1.47 6.46
N ARG A 41 0.26 -2.36 6.11
CA ARG A 41 0.55 -3.64 5.45
C ARG A 41 -0.59 -3.98 4.51
N GLY A 42 -0.34 -4.79 3.50
CA GLY A 42 -1.39 -5.11 2.55
C GLY A 42 -0.98 -6.12 1.50
N THR A 43 -1.93 -6.39 0.63
CA THR A 43 -1.77 -7.25 -0.54
C THR A 43 -2.31 -6.54 -1.76
N ILE A 44 -1.70 -6.82 -2.91
CA ILE A 44 -2.16 -6.35 -4.21
C ILE A 44 -2.13 -7.51 -5.18
N THR A 45 -3.24 -7.70 -5.87
CA THR A 45 -3.42 -8.70 -6.92
C THR A 45 -3.61 -7.96 -8.23
N ALA A 46 -2.83 -8.33 -9.25
CA ALA A 46 -2.93 -7.79 -10.59
C ALA A 46 -3.19 -8.89 -11.60
N VAL A 47 -3.92 -8.55 -12.66
CA VAL A 47 -4.28 -9.42 -13.77
C VAL A 47 -4.10 -8.65 -15.08
N ILE A 48 -3.43 -9.25 -16.06
CA ILE A 48 -3.42 -8.74 -17.44
C ILE A 48 -4.75 -9.12 -18.07
N GLN A 49 -5.54 -8.13 -18.49
CA GLN A 49 -6.88 -8.37 -19.02
C GLN A 49 -6.87 -9.30 -20.25
N ALA A 50 -5.88 -9.18 -21.12
CA ALA A 50 -5.81 -9.93 -22.38
C ALA A 50 -5.39 -11.40 -22.21
N THR A 51 -4.52 -11.71 -21.24
CA THR A 51 -3.92 -13.06 -21.10
C THR A 51 -4.39 -13.81 -19.86
N SER A 52 -5.12 -13.15 -18.94
CA SER A 52 -5.43 -13.68 -17.60
C SER A 52 -4.21 -14.04 -16.75
N SER A 53 -3.01 -13.66 -17.19
CA SER A 53 -1.80 -13.76 -16.37
C SER A 53 -1.99 -12.92 -15.12
N CYS A 54 -1.51 -13.42 -13.99
CA CYS A 54 -1.73 -12.77 -12.70
C CYS A 54 -0.46 -12.75 -11.83
N ALA A 55 -0.44 -11.78 -10.92
CA ALA A 55 0.54 -11.67 -9.87
C ALA A 55 -0.08 -11.17 -8.59
N MET A 56 0.54 -11.56 -7.48
CA MET A 56 0.15 -11.10 -6.15
C MET A 56 1.40 -10.74 -5.37
N TRP A 57 1.37 -9.57 -4.72
CA TRP A 57 2.42 -9.10 -3.82
C TRP A 57 1.83 -8.82 -2.45
N LYS A 58 2.65 -9.04 -1.41
CA LYS A 58 2.43 -8.49 -0.06
C LYS A 58 3.39 -7.34 0.16
N PHE A 59 2.96 -6.31 0.87
CA PHE A 59 3.81 -5.19 1.24
C PHE A 59 3.57 -4.73 2.67
N ASN A 60 4.55 -4.03 3.22
CA ASN A 60 4.46 -3.39 4.54
C ASN A 60 5.44 -2.23 4.64
N GLY A 61 5.15 -1.32 5.56
CA GLY A 61 6.02 -0.19 5.89
C GLY A 61 5.35 0.76 6.88
N ALA A 62 5.94 1.95 6.98
CA ALA A 62 5.35 3.07 7.70
C ALA A 62 5.51 4.34 6.88
N ILE A 63 4.55 5.25 7.00
CA ILE A 63 4.54 6.56 6.36
C ILE A 63 4.27 7.60 7.43
N LYS A 64 4.93 8.75 7.35
CA LYS A 64 4.67 9.86 8.25
C LYS A 64 4.47 11.15 7.48
N ARG A 65 3.74 12.06 8.11
CA ARG A 65 3.58 13.44 7.65
C ARG A 65 3.82 14.37 8.83
N GLU A 66 4.67 15.36 8.62
CA GLU A 66 4.95 16.42 9.59
C GLU A 66 3.95 17.56 9.35
N ASN A 67 4.39 18.81 9.19
CA ASN A 67 3.50 19.97 9.15
C ASN A 67 2.84 20.25 7.79
N THR A 68 3.37 19.71 6.70
CA THR A 68 2.91 20.03 5.32
C THR A 68 2.68 18.77 4.51
N LEU A 69 1.96 18.87 3.39
CA LEU A 69 1.80 17.74 2.46
C LEU A 69 3.15 17.27 1.92
N GLN A 70 4.06 18.21 1.67
CA GLN A 70 5.41 17.97 1.15
C GLN A 70 6.33 17.26 2.15
N SER A 71 5.98 17.28 3.44
CA SER A 71 6.70 16.55 4.47
C SER A 71 6.34 15.06 4.56
N THR A 72 5.41 14.59 3.71
CA THR A 72 4.99 13.20 3.67
C THR A 72 6.13 12.33 3.14
N LYS A 73 6.55 11.33 3.92
CA LYS A 73 7.64 10.44 3.55
C LYS A 73 7.47 9.05 4.15
N LEU A 74 8.01 8.06 3.46
CA LEU A 74 8.17 6.71 4.00
C LEU A 74 9.17 6.73 5.15
N VAL A 75 8.88 5.95 6.18
CA VAL A 75 9.75 5.76 7.34
C VAL A 75 10.52 4.47 7.12
N GLY A 76 11.79 4.63 6.73
CA GLY A 76 12.63 3.51 6.32
C GLY A 76 12.28 3.01 4.90
N LEU A 77 12.77 1.82 4.56
CA LEU A 77 12.49 1.18 3.28
C LEU A 77 11.18 0.39 3.40
N ALA A 78 10.15 0.82 2.69
CA ALA A 78 8.97 -0.01 2.48
C ALA A 78 9.39 -1.27 1.72
N SER A 79 8.84 -2.42 2.10
CA SER A 79 9.21 -3.71 1.53
C SER A 79 8.01 -4.38 0.88
N TYR A 80 8.27 -5.18 -0.15
CA TYR A 80 7.30 -6.08 -0.70
C TYR A 80 7.92 -7.45 -0.97
N ALA A 81 7.06 -8.46 -1.06
CA ALA A 81 7.42 -9.79 -1.51
C ALA A 81 6.39 -10.30 -2.52
N VAL A 82 6.88 -11.01 -3.54
CA VAL A 82 6.05 -11.73 -4.49
C VAL A 82 5.45 -12.95 -3.79
N ILE A 83 4.13 -13.10 -3.84
CA ILE A 83 3.39 -14.24 -3.28
C ILE A 83 3.13 -15.28 -4.38
N ALA A 84 2.70 -14.81 -5.55
CA ALA A 84 2.46 -15.64 -6.73
C ALA A 84 2.76 -14.82 -7.98
N ASN A 85 3.37 -15.46 -8.99
CA ASN A 85 3.70 -14.82 -10.25
C ASN A 85 3.64 -15.86 -11.36
N ASN A 86 2.55 -15.85 -12.13
CA ASN A 86 2.36 -16.79 -13.22
C ASN A 86 3.10 -16.34 -14.50
N ASP A 87 3.06 -15.03 -14.84
CA ASP A 87 3.75 -14.50 -16.04
C ASP A 87 4.22 -13.02 -15.92
N PHE A 88 4.16 -12.41 -14.74
CA PHE A 88 4.61 -11.04 -14.42
C PHE A 88 6.14 -10.98 -14.18
N LYS A 89 6.95 -11.54 -15.08
CA LYS A 89 8.41 -11.73 -14.83
C LYS A 89 9.20 -10.41 -14.65
N GLN A 90 8.68 -9.29 -15.16
CA GLN A 90 9.32 -7.98 -15.06
C GLN A 90 8.51 -6.98 -14.23
N SER A 91 7.46 -7.46 -13.58
CA SER A 91 6.52 -6.60 -12.92
C SER A 91 6.75 -6.60 -11.41
N TYR A 92 6.56 -5.44 -10.81
CA TYR A 92 6.79 -5.19 -9.40
C TYR A 92 5.81 -4.14 -8.90
N ILE A 93 5.82 -3.91 -7.60
CA ILE A 93 5.11 -2.78 -7.02
C ILE A 93 6.09 -1.71 -6.55
N GLU A 94 5.74 -0.47 -6.81
CA GLU A 94 6.37 0.70 -6.22
C GLU A 94 5.47 1.20 -5.10
N ILE A 95 6.11 1.58 -4.00
CA ILE A 95 5.45 2.15 -2.82
C ILE A 95 6.16 3.48 -2.56
N TYR A 96 5.40 4.57 -2.51
CA TYR A 96 5.97 5.89 -2.31
C TYR A 96 5.01 6.83 -1.60
N ALA A 97 5.57 7.94 -1.13
CA ALA A 97 4.83 9.02 -0.50
C ALA A 97 4.47 10.05 -1.57
N ASN A 98 3.18 10.35 -1.72
CA ASN A 98 2.71 11.42 -2.57
C ASN A 98 2.75 12.73 -1.79
N THR A 99 3.75 13.56 -2.08
CA THR A 99 3.97 14.85 -1.42
C THR A 99 3.02 15.95 -1.86
N THR A 100 2.30 15.74 -2.96
CA THR A 100 1.29 16.69 -3.48
C THR A 100 -0.01 16.55 -2.69
N GLU A 101 -0.41 15.32 -2.38
CA GLU A 101 -1.69 15.01 -1.74
C GLU A 101 -1.56 14.56 -0.28
N GLY A 102 -0.34 14.30 0.20
CA GLY A 102 -0.09 13.85 1.56
C GLY A 102 -0.53 12.41 1.82
N THR A 103 -0.38 11.55 0.82
CA THR A 103 -0.95 10.19 0.81
C THR A 103 0.10 9.10 0.64
N LEU A 104 -0.25 7.89 1.07
CA LEU A 104 0.43 6.67 0.65
C LEU A 104 -0.02 6.30 -0.76
N GLU A 105 0.94 6.03 -1.64
CA GLU A 105 0.69 5.63 -3.01
C GLU A 105 1.36 4.30 -3.32
N ILE A 106 0.63 3.44 -4.04
CA ILE A 106 1.10 2.13 -4.47
C ILE A 106 0.75 1.96 -5.94
N ALA A 107 1.75 1.61 -6.74
CA ALA A 107 1.60 1.40 -8.17
C ALA A 107 2.14 0.02 -8.56
N THR A 108 1.40 -0.70 -9.39
CA THR A 108 1.94 -1.84 -10.14
C THR A 108 2.69 -1.33 -11.37
N VAL A 109 3.92 -1.77 -11.52
CA VAL A 109 4.82 -1.42 -12.62
C VAL A 109 5.21 -2.68 -13.38
N GLY A 110 5.41 -2.57 -14.69
CA GLY A 110 6.24 -3.52 -15.41
C GLY A 110 5.54 -4.42 -16.42
N LEU A 111 4.54 -3.91 -17.14
CA LEU A 111 4.16 -4.46 -18.45
C LEU A 111 3.79 -3.30 -19.38
N GLU A 112 4.68 -2.97 -20.32
CA GLU A 112 4.36 -2.00 -21.39
C GLU A 112 3.25 -2.59 -22.29
N ASN A 113 2.37 -1.73 -22.80
CA ASN A 113 1.30 -2.07 -23.74
C ASN A 113 0.28 -3.11 -23.25
N CYS A 114 0.13 -3.29 -21.93
CA CYS A 114 -0.84 -4.19 -21.35
C CYS A 114 -1.83 -3.44 -20.45
N THR A 115 -3.12 -3.72 -20.61
CA THR A 115 -4.14 -3.29 -19.65
C THR A 115 -4.06 -4.17 -18.40
N ILE A 116 -3.61 -3.59 -17.29
CA ILE A 116 -3.52 -4.28 -15.99
C ILE A 116 -4.70 -3.89 -15.13
N ILE A 117 -5.53 -4.86 -14.78
CA ILE A 117 -6.59 -4.72 -13.77
C ILE A 117 -6.00 -5.16 -12.44
N TRP A 118 -6.20 -4.38 -11.38
CA TRP A 118 -5.70 -4.74 -10.06
C TRP A 118 -6.73 -4.51 -8.95
N THR A 119 -6.44 -5.09 -7.80
CA THR A 119 -7.18 -4.92 -6.55
C THR A 119 -6.17 -4.91 -5.42
N THR A 120 -6.30 -3.92 -4.53
CA THR A 120 -5.44 -3.76 -3.37
C THR A 120 -6.27 -3.86 -2.10
N THR A 121 -5.68 -4.39 -1.04
CA THR A 121 -6.22 -4.35 0.32
C THR A 121 -5.11 -3.85 1.22
N ILE A 122 -5.38 -2.78 1.98
CA ILE A 122 -4.44 -2.19 2.93
C ILE A 122 -5.05 -2.22 4.32
N GLU A 123 -4.24 -2.64 5.27
CA GLU A 123 -4.51 -2.53 6.69
C GLU A 123 -3.64 -1.40 7.25
N ILE A 124 -4.29 -0.48 7.94
CA ILE A 124 -3.67 0.71 8.50
C ILE A 124 -3.63 0.57 10.02
N GLY A 125 -2.41 0.64 10.57
CA GLY A 125 -2.18 0.56 12.02
C GLY A 125 -2.51 1.85 12.73
N ASP A 126 -2.58 1.75 14.05
CA ASP A 126 -2.84 2.91 14.90
C ASP A 126 -1.79 4.00 14.66
N THR A 127 -2.29 5.23 14.72
CA THR A 127 -1.51 6.42 14.49
C THR A 127 -0.83 6.86 15.78
N ILE A 128 0.48 7.12 15.73
CA ILE A 128 1.27 7.70 16.84
C ILE A 128 1.57 9.16 16.53
#